data_AF-A0A3B1CIZ4-F1
#
_entry.id   AF-A0A3B1CIZ4-F1
#
_cell.length_a   1.000
_cell.length_b   1.000
_cell.length_c   1.000
_cell.angle_alpha   90.00
_cell.angle_beta   90.00
_cell.angle_gamma   90.00
#
_symmetry.space_group_name_H-M   'P 1'
#
loop_
_entity.id
_entity.type
_entity.pdbx_description
1 polymer ?
#
loop_
_entity_poly.entity_id
_entity_poly.type
_entity_poly.pdbx_seq_one_letter_code
_entity_poly.pdbx_strand_id
1 'polypeptide(L)'
;MQSGDKETRPQTERFRPGKVVLDTSLFVNPDARKYFGDTPTEALEGFLFLAAQVPILEFYMPPSIFRELLNFIQKDKLSGDLLVVLHQKPPNKYELSCPAFLLYELIEDIRERINKGLRVAESAVRGVSSKGEKVIIQELRRKYREALREGIIDSKEDVDLILLARELDALLVTADQGVIKWAEKLGIKWLFPEKFRDYLLSSIKKARLLDIRI
;
A
#
# COMPACT_ATOMS: atom_id res chain seq x y z
N MET A 1 -56.43 25.89 -17.35
CA MET A 1 -55.73 25.98 -16.05
C MET A 1 -54.63 24.94 -16.04
N GLN A 2 -53.46 25.33 -15.53
CA GLN A 2 -52.14 24.79 -15.85
C GLN A 2 -51.92 23.34 -15.39
N SER A 3 -51.49 22.48 -16.30
CA SER A 3 -50.74 21.26 -16.05
C SER A 3 -49.26 21.64 -15.95
N GLY A 4 -48.74 21.74 -14.73
CA GLY A 4 -47.34 22.05 -14.49
C GLY A 4 -46.47 20.80 -14.69
N ASP A 5 -45.75 20.76 -15.81
CA ASP A 5 -44.59 19.90 -15.99
C ASP A 5 -43.54 20.30 -14.95
N LYS A 6 -43.33 19.44 -13.94
CA LYS A 6 -42.15 19.50 -13.09
C LYS A 6 -41.00 18.96 -13.90
N GLU A 7 -40.26 19.85 -14.57
CA GLU A 7 -38.92 19.56 -15.06
C GLU A 7 -38.05 19.12 -13.87
N THR A 8 -37.82 17.81 -13.76
CA THR A 8 -36.79 17.22 -12.93
C THR A 8 -35.44 17.62 -13.49
N ARG A 9 -34.87 18.71 -12.97
CA ARG A 9 -33.46 19.07 -13.21
C ARG A 9 -32.58 17.88 -12.81
N PRO A 10 -31.66 17.40 -13.66
CA PRO A 10 -30.71 16.38 -13.25
C PRO A 10 -29.88 16.93 -12.09
N GLN A 11 -29.83 16.20 -10.98
CA GLN A 11 -28.92 16.51 -9.88
C GLN A 11 -27.50 16.46 -10.45
N THR A 12 -26.81 17.60 -10.45
CA THR A 12 -25.37 17.66 -10.72
C THR A 12 -24.68 16.69 -9.77
N GLU A 13 -24.21 15.55 -10.30
CA GLU A 13 -23.36 14.63 -9.53
C GLU A 13 -22.18 15.44 -9.01
N ARG A 14 -22.08 15.58 -7.67
CA ARG A 14 -20.93 16.22 -7.05
C ARG A 14 -19.69 15.45 -7.47
N PHE A 15 -18.76 16.14 -8.13
CA PHE A 15 -17.45 15.60 -8.45
C PHE A 15 -16.82 15.01 -7.18
N ARG A 16 -16.48 13.72 -7.22
CA ARG A 16 -15.74 13.04 -6.14
C ARG A 16 -14.32 12.79 -6.65
N PRO A 17 -13.29 13.33 -5.99
CA PRO A 17 -11.92 13.07 -6.40
C PRO A 17 -11.60 11.58 -6.29
N GLY A 18 -10.76 11.10 -7.20
CA GLY A 18 -10.24 9.74 -7.13
C GLY A 18 -9.29 9.61 -5.96
N LYS A 19 -9.33 8.49 -5.24
CA LYS A 19 -8.44 8.29 -4.09
C LYS A 19 -7.27 7.41 -4.47
N VAL A 20 -6.10 7.73 -3.93
CA VAL A 20 -4.87 6.99 -4.16
C VAL A 20 -4.23 6.69 -2.81
N VAL A 21 -3.89 5.43 -2.54
CA VAL A 21 -3.13 5.01 -1.36
C VAL A 21 -1.69 4.74 -1.78
N LEU A 22 -0.74 5.33 -1.07
CA LEU A 22 0.68 5.29 -1.39
C LEU A 22 1.45 4.39 -0.41
N ASP A 23 2.33 3.58 -0.98
CA ASP A 23 3.32 2.78 -0.26
C ASP A 23 4.69 3.50 -0.21
N THR A 24 5.52 3.15 0.78
CA THR A 24 6.90 3.67 0.92
C THR A 24 7.77 3.32 -0.29
N SER A 25 7.50 2.20 -0.95
CA SER A 25 8.25 1.72 -2.13
C SER A 25 8.33 2.78 -3.24
N LEU A 26 7.32 3.65 -3.36
CA LEU A 26 7.33 4.78 -4.30
C LEU A 26 8.49 5.75 -4.07
N PHE A 27 8.86 5.99 -2.82
CA PHE A 27 9.86 6.98 -2.43
C PHE A 27 11.23 6.36 -2.14
N VAL A 28 11.25 5.10 -1.74
CA VAL A 28 12.48 4.42 -1.30
C VAL A 28 13.13 3.63 -2.44
N ASN A 29 12.36 2.95 -3.29
CA ASN A 29 12.91 2.14 -4.38
C ASN A 29 13.63 3.04 -5.41
N PRO A 30 14.93 2.84 -5.70
CA PRO A 30 15.66 3.60 -6.72
C PRO A 30 14.95 3.69 -8.07
N ASP A 31 14.32 2.60 -8.50
CA ASP A 31 13.69 2.53 -9.83
C ASP A 31 12.42 3.34 -9.94
N ALA A 32 11.72 3.54 -8.83
CA ALA A 32 10.54 4.38 -8.75
C ALA A 32 10.90 5.83 -8.43
N ARG A 33 11.74 6.04 -7.41
CA ARG A 33 12.00 7.37 -6.87
C ARG A 33 12.72 8.27 -7.86
N LYS A 34 13.56 7.72 -8.77
CA LYS A 34 14.31 8.48 -9.79
C LYS A 34 13.44 9.37 -10.68
N TYR A 35 12.15 9.08 -10.77
CA TYR A 35 11.20 9.91 -11.51
C TYR A 35 10.77 11.17 -10.74
N PHE A 36 10.96 11.20 -9.42
CA PHE A 36 10.57 12.30 -8.53
C PHE A 36 11.77 12.99 -7.86
N GLY A 37 12.86 12.27 -7.57
CA GLY A 37 14.09 12.82 -6.98
C GLY A 37 15.17 11.76 -6.76
N ASP A 38 16.39 12.18 -6.46
CA ASP A 38 17.55 11.27 -6.33
C ASP A 38 17.58 10.57 -4.96
N THR A 39 17.14 11.27 -3.92
CA THR A 39 16.98 10.77 -2.55
C THR A 39 15.51 10.56 -2.16
N PRO A 40 15.20 9.74 -1.13
CA PRO A 40 13.81 9.58 -0.67
C PRO A 40 13.13 10.88 -0.26
N THR A 41 13.88 11.82 0.35
CA THR A 41 13.37 13.15 0.70
C THR A 41 13.03 13.96 -0.55
N GLU A 42 13.92 14.03 -1.53
CA GLU A 42 13.66 14.75 -2.78
C GLU A 42 12.52 14.11 -3.57
N ALA A 43 12.42 12.78 -3.56
CA ALA A 43 11.33 12.07 -4.21
C ALA A 43 9.97 12.39 -3.57
N LEU A 44 9.91 12.49 -2.24
CA LEU A 44 8.70 12.93 -1.55
C LEU A 44 8.34 14.38 -1.91
N GLU A 45 9.31 15.29 -1.90
CA GLU A 45 9.09 16.70 -2.31
C GLU A 45 8.64 16.82 -3.77
N GLY A 46 9.30 16.11 -4.69
CA GLY A 46 8.94 16.10 -6.11
C GLY A 46 7.54 15.53 -6.34
N PHE A 47 7.14 14.53 -5.56
CA PHE A 47 5.76 14.05 -5.54
C PHE A 47 4.80 15.13 -5.04
N LEU A 48 5.06 15.76 -3.89
CA LEU A 48 4.19 16.78 -3.30
C LEU A 48 3.94 17.93 -4.27
N PHE A 49 5.00 18.40 -4.94
CA PHE A 49 4.92 19.43 -5.97
C PHE A 49 3.98 19.07 -7.14
N LEU A 50 4.02 17.82 -7.61
CA LEU A 50 3.15 17.35 -8.69
C LEU A 50 1.72 17.11 -8.19
N ALA A 51 1.58 16.50 -7.02
CA ALA A 51 0.30 16.14 -6.41
C ALA A 51 -0.53 17.38 -6.06
N ALA A 52 0.10 18.48 -5.62
CA ALA A 52 -0.56 19.76 -5.39
C ALA A 52 -1.26 20.33 -6.64
N GLN A 53 -0.89 19.88 -7.84
CA GLN A 53 -1.46 20.32 -9.12
C GLN A 53 -2.61 19.41 -9.61
N VAL A 54 -3.03 18.41 -8.83
CA VAL A 54 -4.05 17.43 -9.22
C VAL A 54 -5.27 17.47 -8.27
N PRO A 55 -6.16 18.48 -8.39
CA PRO A 55 -7.32 18.60 -7.49
C PRO A 55 -8.35 17.48 -7.68
N ILE A 56 -8.22 16.69 -8.76
CA ILE A 56 -9.10 15.57 -9.06
C ILE A 56 -8.70 14.28 -8.32
N LEU A 57 -7.60 14.30 -7.56
CA LEU A 57 -7.13 13.17 -6.77
C LEU A 57 -6.88 13.58 -5.31
N GLU A 58 -7.09 12.64 -4.40
CA GLU A 58 -6.69 12.72 -2.99
C GLU A 58 -5.70 11.60 -2.68
N PHE A 59 -4.62 11.94 -1.96
CA PHE A 59 -3.54 10.99 -1.65
C PHE A 59 -3.55 10.62 -0.18
N TYR A 60 -3.48 9.33 0.09
CA TYR A 60 -3.58 8.75 1.42
C TYR A 60 -2.39 7.85 1.73
N MET A 61 -1.99 7.80 2.99
CA MET A 61 -1.01 6.86 3.49
C MET A 61 -1.39 6.42 4.91
N PRO A 62 -1.34 5.11 5.24
CA PRO A 62 -1.51 4.68 6.61
C PRO A 62 -0.41 5.26 7.53
N PRO A 63 -0.72 5.67 8.77
CA PRO A 63 0.30 6.16 9.71
C PRO A 63 1.39 5.13 10.05
N SER A 64 1.12 3.84 9.91
CA SER A 64 2.10 2.75 10.01
C SER A 64 3.16 2.85 8.91
N ILE A 65 2.72 2.91 7.65
CA ILE A 65 3.57 3.10 6.46
C ILE A 65 4.33 4.43 6.52
N PHE A 66 3.65 5.52 6.90
CA PHE A 66 4.32 6.82 7.01
C PHE A 66 5.45 6.78 8.05
N ARG A 67 5.27 6.08 9.18
CA ARG A 67 6.35 5.90 10.18
C ARG A 67 7.55 5.13 9.62
N GLU A 68 7.34 4.17 8.74
CA GLU A 68 8.46 3.50 8.06
C GLU A 68 9.19 4.46 7.12
N LEU A 69 8.43 5.26 6.35
CA LEU A 69 9.00 6.27 5.45
C LEU A 69 9.88 7.27 6.21
N LEU A 70 9.51 7.62 7.45
CA LEU A 70 10.31 8.50 8.31
C LEU A 70 11.73 8.01 8.59
N ASN A 71 12.01 6.71 8.45
CA ASN A 71 13.36 6.18 8.60
C ASN A 71 14.27 6.50 7.41
N PHE A 72 13.70 6.94 6.29
CA PHE A 72 14.42 7.21 5.03
C PHE A 72 14.48 8.68 4.66
N ILE A 73 13.70 9.55 5.32
CA ILE A 73 13.57 10.97 4.97
C ILE A 73 14.04 11.91 6.09
N GLN A 74 14.55 13.07 5.68
CA GLN A 74 14.87 14.20 6.55
C GLN A 74 13.67 15.15 6.65
N LYS A 75 12.95 15.11 7.77
CA LYS A 75 11.68 15.86 7.96
C LYS A 75 11.84 17.38 7.88
N ASP A 76 12.98 17.88 8.32
CA ASP A 76 13.33 19.31 8.33
C ASP A 76 13.47 19.92 6.93
N LYS A 77 13.59 19.07 5.91
CA LYS A 77 13.70 19.48 4.51
C LYS A 77 12.39 19.39 3.73
N LEU A 78 11.31 18.96 4.39
CA LEU A 78 10.01 18.80 3.73
C LEU A 78 9.20 20.09 3.78
N SER A 79 8.50 20.39 2.69
CA SER A 79 7.60 21.54 2.60
C SER A 79 6.33 21.33 3.41
N GLY A 80 5.66 22.45 3.72
CA GLY A 80 4.35 22.43 4.39
C GLY A 80 3.25 21.74 3.56
N ASP A 81 3.47 21.56 2.26
CA ASP A 81 2.56 20.87 1.34
C ASP A 81 2.26 19.45 1.80
N LEU A 82 3.21 18.79 2.47
CA LEU A 82 3.01 17.47 3.06
C LEU A 82 1.76 17.42 3.95
N LEU A 83 1.51 18.47 4.73
CA LEU A 83 0.40 18.54 5.68
C LEU A 83 -0.97 18.64 5.01
N VAL A 84 -1.00 19.09 3.76
CA VAL A 84 -2.23 19.37 3.00
C VAL A 84 -2.47 18.31 1.93
N VAL A 85 -1.41 17.86 1.25
CA VAL A 85 -1.47 16.97 0.09
C VAL A 85 -1.55 15.50 0.48
N LEU A 86 -0.87 15.08 1.56
CA LEU A 86 -0.81 13.68 1.97
C LEU A 86 -1.64 13.43 3.24
N HIS A 87 -2.79 12.78 3.08
CA HIS A 87 -3.66 12.44 4.19
C HIS A 87 -3.20 11.17 4.91
N GLN A 88 -2.69 11.34 6.13
CA GLN A 88 -2.41 10.22 7.01
C GLN A 88 -3.72 9.68 7.61
N LYS A 89 -4.16 8.51 7.15
CA LYS A 89 -5.41 7.88 7.61
C LYS A 89 -5.22 6.39 7.87
N PRO A 90 -5.49 5.88 9.09
CA PRO A 90 -5.55 4.45 9.32
C PRO A 90 -6.84 3.86 8.72
N PRO A 91 -6.85 2.56 8.37
CA PRO A 91 -8.10 1.87 8.05
C PRO A 91 -9.01 1.82 9.27
N ASN A 92 -10.32 1.80 9.05
CA ASN A 92 -11.33 1.64 10.09
C ASN A 92 -11.42 0.18 10.54
N LYS A 93 -10.43 -0.25 11.32
CA LYS A 93 -10.22 -1.67 11.72
C LYS A 93 -11.42 -2.30 12.44
N TYR A 94 -12.29 -1.49 13.05
CA TYR A 94 -13.41 -1.98 13.85
C TYR A 94 -14.70 -2.14 13.05
N GLU A 95 -14.96 -1.24 12.10
CA GLU A 95 -16.23 -1.21 11.34
C GLU A 95 -16.07 -1.73 9.91
N LEU A 96 -14.84 -1.84 9.40
CA LEU A 96 -14.60 -2.32 8.05
C LEU A 96 -15.05 -3.78 7.90
N SER A 97 -16.01 -4.00 7.01
CA SER A 97 -16.41 -5.35 6.62
C SER A 97 -15.29 -6.01 5.81
N CYS A 98 -14.86 -7.17 6.26
CA CYS A 98 -13.79 -7.96 5.68
C CYS A 98 -14.36 -9.25 5.10
N PRO A 99 -14.09 -9.57 3.81
CA PRO A 99 -14.50 -10.84 3.24
C PRO A 99 -13.95 -12.03 4.04
N ALA A 100 -14.80 -13.01 4.36
CA ALA A 100 -14.40 -14.16 5.16
C ALA A 100 -13.23 -14.96 4.56
N PHE A 101 -13.04 -14.94 3.23
CA PHE A 101 -11.92 -15.63 2.59
C PHE A 101 -10.55 -15.15 3.10
N LEU A 102 -10.42 -13.89 3.53
CA LEU A 102 -9.17 -13.40 4.14
C LEU A 102 -8.80 -14.21 5.39
N LEU A 103 -9.80 -14.63 6.17
CA LEU A 103 -9.59 -15.50 7.32
C LEU A 103 -9.19 -16.91 6.89
N TYR A 104 -9.82 -17.48 5.86
CA TYR A 104 -9.46 -18.81 5.34
C TYR A 104 -8.02 -18.83 4.81
N GLU A 105 -7.63 -17.82 4.04
CA GLU A 105 -6.27 -17.66 3.54
C GLU A 105 -5.26 -17.53 4.68
N LEU A 106 -5.55 -16.73 5.70
CA LEU A 106 -4.72 -16.65 6.90
C LEU A 106 -4.54 -18.02 7.57
N ILE A 107 -5.61 -18.82 7.66
CA ILE A 107 -5.56 -20.16 8.27
C ILE A 107 -4.71 -21.12 7.43
N GLU A 108 -4.86 -21.12 6.10
CA GLU A 108 -4.04 -21.98 5.24
C GLU A 108 -2.56 -21.56 5.27
N ASP A 109 -2.27 -20.26 5.23
CA ASP A 109 -0.91 -19.74 5.39
C ASP A 109 -0.27 -20.16 6.72
N ILE A 110 -1.01 -20.03 7.83
CA ILE A 110 -0.55 -20.47 9.15
C ILE A 110 -0.29 -21.97 9.15
N ARG A 111 -1.19 -22.77 8.56
CA ARG A 111 -1.04 -24.24 8.50
C ARG A 111 0.20 -24.65 7.71
N GLU A 112 0.42 -24.07 6.53
CA GLU A 112 1.60 -24.34 5.71
C GLU A 112 2.90 -24.03 6.48
N ARG A 113 2.92 -22.94 7.24
CA ARG A 113 4.08 -22.55 8.05
C ARG A 113 4.34 -23.46 9.22
N ILE A 114 3.29 -23.88 9.93
CA ILE A 114 3.41 -24.88 10.99
C ILE A 114 4.03 -26.16 10.41
N ASN A 115 3.59 -26.58 9.23
CA ASN A 115 4.14 -27.75 8.54
C ASN A 115 5.60 -27.56 8.11
N LYS A 116 5.97 -26.40 7.57
CA LYS A 116 7.38 -26.07 7.25
C LYS A 116 8.25 -26.06 8.52
N GLY A 117 7.77 -25.44 9.60
CA GLY A 117 8.44 -25.39 10.90
C GLY A 117 8.66 -26.78 11.48
N LEU A 118 7.66 -27.67 11.40
CA LEU A 118 7.77 -29.07 11.81
C LEU A 118 8.86 -29.80 11.03
N ARG A 119 8.89 -29.68 9.70
CA ARG A 119 9.95 -30.30 8.86
C ARG A 119 11.34 -29.81 9.23
N VAL A 120 11.48 -28.52 9.53
CA VAL A 120 12.75 -27.94 9.98
C VAL A 120 13.17 -28.53 11.34
N ALA A 121 12.22 -28.70 12.28
CA ALA A 121 12.48 -29.33 13.57
C ALA A 121 12.86 -30.80 13.43
N GLU A 122 12.15 -31.59 12.61
CA GLU A 122 12.50 -32.98 12.31
C GLU A 122 13.90 -33.11 11.72
N SER A 123 14.27 -32.23 10.78
CA SER A 123 15.61 -32.20 10.19
C SER A 123 16.68 -31.89 11.24
N ALA A 124 16.39 -31.04 12.22
CA ALA A 124 17.32 -30.73 13.29
C ALA A 124 17.54 -31.96 14.19
N VAL A 125 16.47 -32.65 14.62
CA VAL A 125 16.57 -33.87 15.45
C VAL A 125 17.40 -34.95 14.77
N ARG A 126 17.16 -35.20 13.47
CA ARG A 126 17.93 -36.18 12.68
C ARG A 126 19.41 -35.79 12.52
N GLY A 127 19.73 -34.49 12.58
CA GLY A 127 21.09 -33.98 12.41
C GLY A 127 21.97 -34.01 13.66
N VAL A 128 21.39 -34.18 14.86
CA VAL A 128 22.11 -34.07 16.14
C VAL A 128 23.29 -35.02 16.23
N SER A 129 23.09 -36.29 15.86
CA SER A 129 24.13 -37.33 15.91
C SER A 129 25.31 -37.06 14.97
N SER A 130 25.14 -36.19 13.97
CA SER A 130 26.14 -35.93 12.92
C SER A 130 26.93 -34.62 13.11
N LYS A 131 26.29 -33.54 13.58
CA LYS A 131 26.88 -32.19 13.62
C LYS A 131 27.11 -31.65 15.03
N GLY A 132 26.62 -32.33 16.06
CA GLY A 132 26.66 -31.87 17.44
C GLY A 132 25.58 -30.82 17.76
N GLU A 133 25.18 -30.79 19.03
CA GLU A 133 24.01 -30.05 19.52
C GLU A 133 24.07 -28.54 19.23
N LYS A 134 25.20 -27.90 19.54
CA LYS A 134 25.36 -26.44 19.44
C LYS A 134 25.17 -25.92 18.01
N VAL A 135 25.69 -26.64 17.02
CA VAL A 135 25.58 -26.28 15.59
C VAL A 135 24.14 -26.45 15.12
N ILE A 136 23.49 -27.55 15.50
CA ILE A 136 22.10 -27.84 15.14
C ILE A 136 21.15 -26.81 15.74
N ILE A 137 21.34 -26.38 17.00
CA ILE A 137 20.48 -25.35 17.61
C ILE A 137 20.57 -24.03 16.84
N GLN A 138 21.78 -23.62 16.41
CA GLN A 138 21.96 -22.41 15.62
C GLN A 138 21.30 -22.54 14.24
N GLU A 139 21.52 -23.67 13.55
CA GLU A 139 20.94 -23.94 12.23
C GLU A 139 19.40 -24.02 12.29
N LEU A 140 18.86 -24.69 13.30
CA LEU A 140 17.42 -24.77 13.59
C LEU A 140 16.83 -23.38 13.77
N ARG A 141 17.38 -22.55 14.66
CA ARG A 141 16.88 -21.19 14.92
C ARG A 141 16.86 -20.34 13.65
N ARG A 142 17.89 -20.44 12.81
CA ARG A 142 17.98 -19.71 11.54
C ARG A 142 16.93 -20.20 10.55
N LYS A 143 16.92 -21.50 10.23
CA LYS A 143 16.01 -22.09 9.25
C LYS A 143 14.55 -21.99 9.67
N TYR A 144 14.26 -22.12 10.96
CA TYR A 144 12.90 -22.01 11.48
C TYR A 144 12.37 -20.58 11.29
N ARG A 145 13.21 -19.57 11.55
CA ARG A 145 12.86 -18.17 11.31
C ARG A 145 12.62 -17.89 9.82
N GLU A 146 13.46 -18.44 8.93
CA GLU A 146 13.30 -18.30 7.48
C GLU A 146 12.00 -18.97 6.99
N ALA A 147 11.75 -20.21 7.41
CA ALA A 147 10.57 -20.98 7.02
C ALA A 147 9.25 -20.34 7.45
N LEU A 148 9.23 -19.61 8.57
CA LEU A 148 8.04 -18.89 9.04
C LEU A 148 7.85 -17.51 8.38
N ARG A 149 8.88 -16.98 7.69
CA ARG A 149 8.89 -15.64 7.08
C ARG A 149 8.64 -15.64 5.58
N GLU A 150 8.66 -16.79 4.92
CA GLU A 150 8.49 -16.89 3.48
C GLU A 150 7.01 -16.73 3.06
N GLY A 151 6.72 -15.76 2.17
CA GLY A 151 5.44 -15.66 1.45
C GLY A 151 4.29 -14.91 2.14
N ILE A 152 4.55 -13.89 2.96
CA ILE A 152 3.55 -13.20 3.78
C ILE A 152 3.22 -11.79 3.25
N ILE A 153 2.01 -11.28 3.54
CA ILE A 153 1.84 -9.90 4.05
C ILE A 153 2.57 -9.85 5.41
N ASP A 154 3.87 -9.58 5.39
CA ASP A 154 4.77 -9.86 6.51
C ASP A 154 4.60 -8.91 7.69
N SER A 155 3.83 -7.86 7.48
CA SER A 155 3.74 -6.70 8.33
C SER A 155 2.29 -6.29 8.58
N LYS A 156 2.04 -5.60 9.70
CA LYS A 156 0.73 -4.98 9.97
C LYS A 156 0.51 -3.78 9.04
N GLU A 157 1.61 -3.23 8.56
CA GLU A 157 1.77 -2.13 7.64
C GLU A 157 1.13 -2.47 6.28
N ASP A 158 1.45 -3.63 5.70
CA ASP A 158 0.85 -4.11 4.46
C ASP A 158 -0.66 -4.36 4.59
N VAL A 159 -1.10 -4.92 5.73
CA VAL A 159 -2.53 -5.06 6.03
C VAL A 159 -3.20 -3.68 6.05
N ASP A 160 -2.56 -2.70 6.68
CA ASP A 160 -3.10 -1.34 6.77
C ASP A 160 -3.23 -0.69 5.38
N LEU A 161 -2.28 -0.91 4.47
CA LEU A 161 -2.35 -0.46 3.08
C LEU A 161 -3.56 -1.05 2.35
N ILE A 162 -3.68 -2.37 2.39
CA ILE A 162 -4.71 -3.11 1.66
C ILE A 162 -6.10 -2.73 2.19
N LEU A 163 -6.27 -2.71 3.51
CA LEU A 163 -7.55 -2.38 4.13
C LEU A 163 -7.94 -0.92 3.88
N LEU A 164 -7.00 0.01 3.93
CA LEU A 164 -7.28 1.42 3.63
C LEU A 164 -7.66 1.61 2.17
N ALA A 165 -6.94 0.96 1.24
CA ALA A 165 -7.25 1.02 -0.18
C ALA A 165 -8.65 0.45 -0.47
N ARG A 166 -9.00 -0.66 0.22
CA ARG A 166 -10.33 -1.26 0.12
C ARG A 166 -11.43 -0.36 0.69
N GLU A 167 -11.22 0.22 1.87
CA GLU A 167 -12.17 1.13 2.52
C GLU A 167 -12.48 2.35 1.64
N LEU A 168 -11.46 2.88 0.97
CA LEU A 168 -11.56 4.10 0.19
C LEU A 168 -11.97 3.88 -1.29
N ASP A 169 -12.03 2.64 -1.76
CA ASP A 169 -12.07 2.30 -3.21
C ASP A 169 -10.94 3.02 -3.98
N ALA A 170 -9.74 3.01 -3.38
CA ALA A 170 -8.59 3.75 -3.88
C ALA A 170 -7.72 2.93 -4.85
N LEU A 171 -7.00 3.65 -5.71
CA LEU A 171 -5.85 3.11 -6.43
C LEU A 171 -4.69 2.90 -5.46
N LEU A 172 -4.18 1.68 -5.37
CA LEU A 172 -3.00 1.35 -4.56
C LEU A 172 -1.71 1.47 -5.38
N VAL A 173 -0.75 2.27 -4.94
CA VAL A 173 0.57 2.40 -5.58
C VAL A 173 1.59 1.64 -4.76
N THR A 174 2.08 0.51 -5.26
CA THR A 174 3.05 -0.36 -4.56
C THR A 174 3.84 -1.22 -5.53
N ALA A 175 5.09 -1.53 -5.19
CA ALA A 175 5.92 -2.51 -5.90
C ALA A 175 5.91 -3.90 -5.23
N ASP A 176 5.31 -4.04 -4.06
CA ASP A 176 5.31 -5.28 -3.31
C ASP A 176 4.38 -6.33 -3.95
N GLN A 177 4.95 -7.45 -4.37
CA GLN A 177 4.22 -8.52 -5.07
C GLN A 177 3.21 -9.23 -4.17
N GLY A 178 3.50 -9.35 -2.87
CA GLY A 178 2.56 -9.88 -1.89
C GLY A 178 1.35 -8.97 -1.79
N VAL A 179 1.57 -7.67 -1.59
CA VAL A 179 0.49 -6.67 -1.51
C VAL A 179 -0.34 -6.64 -2.79
N ILE A 180 0.29 -6.66 -3.97
CA ILE A 180 -0.41 -6.72 -5.27
C ILE A 180 -1.30 -7.96 -5.38
N LYS A 181 -0.78 -9.14 -5.04
CA LYS A 181 -1.54 -10.39 -5.09
C LYS A 181 -2.81 -10.31 -4.23
N TRP A 182 -2.73 -9.70 -3.05
CA TRP A 182 -3.89 -9.51 -2.19
C TRP A 182 -4.83 -8.41 -2.68
N ALA A 183 -4.29 -7.33 -3.26
CA ALA A 183 -5.08 -6.30 -3.92
C ALA A 183 -5.94 -6.91 -5.03
N GLU A 184 -5.37 -7.77 -5.87
CA GLU A 184 -6.11 -8.49 -6.93
C GLU A 184 -7.21 -9.39 -6.37
N LYS A 185 -6.93 -10.18 -5.33
CA LYS A 185 -7.93 -11.01 -4.65
C LYS A 185 -9.11 -10.20 -4.10
N LEU A 186 -8.86 -8.96 -3.66
CA LEU A 186 -9.86 -8.06 -3.09
C LEU A 186 -10.51 -7.12 -4.12
N GLY A 187 -10.11 -7.19 -5.39
CA GLY A 187 -10.61 -6.30 -6.45
C GLY A 187 -10.17 -4.84 -6.29
N ILE A 188 -9.02 -4.61 -5.65
CA ILE A 188 -8.42 -3.28 -5.47
C ILE A 188 -7.61 -2.95 -6.72
N LYS A 189 -7.82 -1.74 -7.28
CA LYS A 189 -7.01 -1.24 -8.39
C LYS A 189 -5.61 -0.97 -7.89
N TRP A 190 -4.60 -1.32 -8.68
CA TRP A 190 -3.21 -1.09 -8.31
C TRP A 190 -2.40 -0.52 -9.47
N LEU A 191 -1.27 0.12 -9.16
CA LEU A 191 -0.33 0.69 -10.13
C LEU A 191 1.10 0.54 -9.63
N PHE A 192 1.99 0.12 -10.54
CA PHE A 192 3.43 0.11 -10.26
C PHE A 192 3.98 1.53 -10.05
N PRO A 193 4.83 1.76 -9.02
CA PRO A 193 5.38 3.08 -8.71
C PRO A 193 6.09 3.77 -9.89
N GLU A 194 6.76 3.01 -10.76
CA GLU A 194 7.48 3.52 -11.93
C GLU A 194 6.54 4.19 -12.95
N LYS A 195 5.25 3.84 -12.93
CA LYS A 195 4.22 4.42 -13.80
C LYS A 195 3.47 5.58 -13.14
N PHE A 196 3.69 5.82 -11.85
CA PHE A 196 2.90 6.76 -11.08
C PHE A 196 3.10 8.21 -11.53
N ARG A 197 4.32 8.58 -11.94
CA ARG A 197 4.57 9.93 -12.48
C ARG A 197 3.77 10.21 -13.74
N ASP A 198 3.74 9.28 -14.69
CA ASP A 198 2.98 9.42 -15.93
C ASP A 198 1.47 9.49 -15.66
N TYR A 199 1.00 8.72 -14.67
CA TYR A 199 -0.36 8.77 -14.17
C TYR A 199 -0.71 10.16 -13.59
N LEU A 200 0.17 10.75 -12.77
CA LEU A 200 0.00 12.11 -12.24
C LEU A 200 -0.03 13.15 -13.36
N LEU A 201 0.94 13.13 -14.29
CA LEU A 201 1.00 14.07 -15.41
C LEU A 201 -0.26 14.00 -16.29
N SER A 202 -0.74 12.78 -16.56
CA SER A 202 -1.99 12.57 -17.28
C SER A 202 -3.20 13.09 -16.50
N SER A 203 -3.19 12.97 -15.17
CA SER A 203 -4.22 13.50 -14.29
C SER A 203 -4.21 15.03 -14.23
N ILE A 204 -3.03 15.67 -14.23
CA ILE A 204 -2.91 17.14 -14.37
C ILE A 204 -3.53 17.60 -15.69
N LYS A 205 -3.19 16.92 -16.80
CA LYS A 205 -3.78 17.23 -18.13
C LYS A 205 -5.30 17.07 -18.10
N LYS A 206 -5.81 15.99 -17.49
CA LYS A 206 -7.25 15.75 -17.34
C LYS A 206 -7.91 16.82 -16.48
N ALA A 207 -7.32 17.21 -15.35
CA ALA A 207 -7.84 18.26 -14.48
C ALA A 207 -7.96 19.60 -15.23
N ARG A 208 -6.93 19.99 -15.97
CA ARG A 208 -6.96 21.20 -16.81
C ARG A 208 -8.05 21.17 -17.88
N LEU A 209 -8.34 20.00 -18.45
CA LEU A 209 -9.44 19.84 -19.42
C LEU A 209 -10.82 19.96 -18.77
N LEU A 210 -10.95 19.53 -17.52
CA LEU A 210 -12.18 19.67 -16.73
C LEU A 210 -12.38 21.13 -16.30
N ASP A 211 -11.30 21.87 -16.02
CA ASP A 211 -11.31 23.32 -15.75
C ASP A 211 -11.68 24.20 -16.96
N ILE A 212 -11.84 23.65 -18.16
CA ILE A 212 -12.49 24.36 -19.30
C ILE A 212 -14.03 24.36 -19.14
N ARG A 213 -14.56 23.80 -18.04
CA ARG A 213 -16.01 23.68 -17.79
C ARG A 213 -16.43 23.98 -16.34
N ILE A 214 -15.70 24.81 -15.61
CA ILE A 214 -16.17 25.42 -14.34
C ILE A 214 -16.29 26.93 -14.53
#